data_AF-A0A835KCT5-F1
#
_entry.id   AF-A0A835KCT5-F1
#
_cell.length_a   1.000
_cell.length_b   1.000
_cell.length_c   1.000
_cell.angle_alpha   90.00
_cell.angle_beta   90.00
_cell.angle_gamma   90.00
#
_symmetry.space_group_name_H-M   'P 1'
#
loop_
_entity.id
_entity.type
_entity.pdbx_description
1 polymer ?
#
loop_
_entity_poly.entity_id
_entity_poly.type
_entity_poly.pdbx_seq_one_letter_code
_entity_poly.pdbx_strand_id
1 'polypeptide(L)'
;MAQYLSHRTLSPPKSQPMASLSSGAATTPRRLPSASRVSLSISSASSSLSLSSSSAYSPSSLKCLRLSPPSPLICKDQKRSSMSTVAAASDAAQLKSAREDIKELLKSKFCHPILVRLGWHDAGTYNKNIEEWPKRGGANGSLRFEIELKHAANAGLVDALKLIQPIKDKYSGVTYADLFQMASATAIEEAGGSKIPMKYGRVDVLAPDECPEEGRLPDAGPPKPADHLREVFYRMGLNDKEIVALSGAHTLGRSRPERSGWGKSETKYTKNGPGAPGGQSWTAEWLKFDNSYFKDIKERKDEDLLVLPTDAALFEDPSFKVYAEKYAEDKEAFFKDYAEAHAKLSNLGAKFDPPEGIVLDGVAGEKFVAAKYSSGKRELSETMKQKIRAEYEAVGGTPDKPLQSNYFLNIMIVIAVLALLTSLLGN
;
A
#
# COMPACT_ATOMS: atom_id res chain seq x y z
N MET A 1 -34.24 -57.85 -13.31
CA MET A 1 -35.68 -57.56 -13.37
C MET A 1 -35.98 -56.73 -14.62
N ALA A 2 -37.17 -56.88 -15.19
CA ALA A 2 -37.64 -56.24 -16.44
C ALA A 2 -37.42 -54.71 -16.45
N GLN A 3 -36.86 -54.13 -17.52
CA GLN A 3 -37.57 -53.64 -18.72
C GLN A 3 -38.76 -52.72 -18.42
N TYR A 4 -38.69 -51.45 -18.83
CA TYR A 4 -39.44 -50.95 -20.00
C TYR A 4 -38.90 -49.61 -20.50
N LEU A 5 -38.79 -49.46 -21.82
CA LEU A 5 -38.50 -48.21 -22.55
C LEU A 5 -39.67 -47.94 -23.50
N SER A 6 -40.11 -46.69 -23.64
CA SER A 6 -40.83 -46.23 -24.83
C SER A 6 -40.71 -44.71 -25.00
N HIS A 7 -40.68 -44.26 -26.24
CA HIS A 7 -40.46 -42.87 -26.67
C HIS A 7 -41.68 -42.29 -27.40
N ARG A 8 -41.63 -40.95 -27.61
CA ARG A 8 -42.44 -40.08 -28.51
C ARG A 8 -43.60 -39.32 -27.86
N THR A 9 -43.97 -38.08 -28.20
CA THR A 9 -43.36 -36.80 -28.70
C THR A 9 -44.51 -35.96 -29.30
N LEU A 10 -44.47 -34.63 -29.12
CA LEU A 10 -45.16 -33.55 -29.89
C LEU A 10 -46.64 -33.15 -29.57
N SER A 11 -46.77 -32.07 -28.78
CA SER A 11 -47.47 -30.76 -28.95
C SER A 11 -48.60 -30.53 -30.01
N PRO A 12 -49.31 -29.37 -30.03
CA PRO A 12 -50.01 -28.54 -29.02
C PRO A 12 -51.51 -28.34 -29.49
N PRO A 13 -52.22 -27.16 -29.55
CA PRO A 13 -52.25 -25.88 -28.81
C PRO A 13 -53.70 -25.45 -28.34
N LYS A 14 -53.94 -24.12 -28.17
CA LYS A 14 -55.20 -23.33 -27.94
C LYS A 14 -55.53 -22.96 -26.48
N SER A 15 -56.12 -21.81 -26.12
CA SER A 15 -56.17 -20.40 -26.60
C SER A 15 -57.18 -19.65 -25.69
N GLN A 16 -57.04 -18.33 -25.49
CA GLN A 16 -57.82 -17.50 -24.55
C GLN A 16 -59.31 -17.29 -24.94
N PRO A 17 -60.08 -16.50 -24.14
CA PRO A 17 -60.26 -15.10 -24.57
C PRO A 17 -60.07 -14.02 -23.48
N MET A 18 -59.85 -12.78 -23.94
CA MET A 18 -59.84 -11.54 -23.14
C MET A 18 -61.25 -11.06 -22.78
N ALA A 19 -61.33 -10.16 -21.79
CA ALA A 19 -62.33 -9.09 -21.76
C ALA A 19 -61.63 -7.73 -21.61
N SER A 20 -62.05 -6.75 -22.41
CA SER A 20 -61.64 -5.35 -22.38
C SER A 20 -62.82 -4.47 -22.83
N LEU A 21 -62.76 -3.16 -22.53
CA LEU A 21 -63.68 -2.03 -22.82
C LEU A 21 -64.05 -1.30 -21.50
N SER A 22 -64.17 0.03 -21.42
CA SER A 22 -63.74 1.13 -22.30
C SER A 22 -63.96 2.50 -21.63
N SER A 23 -63.36 3.56 -22.21
CA SER A 23 -63.86 4.95 -22.27
C SER A 23 -64.12 5.77 -20.99
N GLY A 24 -63.56 6.99 -20.94
CA GLY A 24 -64.02 8.04 -20.01
C GLY A 24 -63.03 9.20 -19.80
N ALA A 25 -62.96 10.16 -20.74
CA ALA A 25 -62.16 11.37 -20.59
C ALA A 25 -63.07 12.59 -20.37
N ALA A 26 -62.79 13.43 -19.35
CA ALA A 26 -63.13 14.88 -19.33
C ALA A 26 -62.59 15.62 -18.07
N THR A 27 -61.69 16.57 -18.33
CA THR A 27 -61.70 17.98 -17.86
C THR A 27 -61.68 18.35 -16.35
N THR A 28 -60.78 19.29 -16.07
CA THR A 28 -60.46 20.07 -14.84
C THR A 28 -61.58 21.06 -14.41
N PRO A 29 -61.45 21.93 -13.36
CA PRO A 29 -60.37 22.12 -12.35
C PRO A 29 -60.82 22.32 -10.86
N ARG A 30 -59.82 22.50 -9.96
CA ARG A 30 -59.67 23.64 -9.00
C ARG A 30 -59.62 23.37 -7.47
N ARG A 31 -58.51 23.88 -6.89
CA ARG A 31 -58.28 24.48 -5.54
C ARG A 31 -57.69 23.67 -4.37
N LEU A 32 -56.81 24.40 -3.66
CA LEU A 32 -55.98 24.08 -2.48
C LEU A 32 -56.81 24.08 -1.17
N PRO A 33 -56.29 23.48 -0.07
CA PRO A 33 -55.44 24.22 0.91
C PRO A 33 -54.10 23.49 1.20
N SER A 34 -52.95 24.11 1.48
CA SER A 34 -52.58 25.16 2.47
C SER A 34 -52.50 24.70 3.93
N ALA A 35 -51.33 24.17 4.32
CA ALA A 35 -50.77 24.12 5.69
C ALA A 35 -49.28 23.71 5.59
N SER A 36 -48.33 24.09 6.45
CA SER A 36 -48.19 25.28 7.32
C SER A 36 -46.68 25.47 7.55
N ARG A 37 -46.16 26.71 7.51
CA ARG A 37 -44.76 26.97 7.89
C ARG A 37 -44.62 26.93 9.41
N VAL A 38 -43.58 26.28 9.92
CA VAL A 38 -43.12 26.45 11.30
C VAL A 38 -41.74 27.11 11.28
N SER A 39 -41.62 28.21 12.00
CA SER A 39 -40.40 29.00 12.15
C SER A 39 -40.19 29.32 13.63
N LEU A 40 -39.06 28.90 14.19
CA LEU A 40 -38.57 29.27 15.52
C LEU A 40 -37.06 29.51 15.33
N SER A 41 -36.59 30.76 15.16
CA SER A 41 -36.47 31.86 16.12
C SER A 41 -35.30 31.69 17.09
N ILE A 42 -34.23 32.45 16.84
CA ILE A 42 -33.07 32.66 17.72
C ILE A 42 -33.47 33.67 18.81
N SER A 43 -33.14 33.39 20.07
CA SER A 43 -33.17 34.38 21.16
C SER A 43 -31.96 34.20 22.08
N SER A 44 -31.39 35.32 22.52
CA SER A 44 -30.21 35.45 23.39
C SER A 44 -30.56 36.17 24.71
N ALA A 45 -29.54 36.38 25.57
CA ALA A 45 -29.56 36.96 26.93
C ALA A 45 -29.96 35.96 28.05
N SER A 46 -29.12 35.61 29.03
CA SER A 46 -28.47 36.43 30.10
C SER A 46 -29.47 36.83 31.20
N SER A 47 -29.21 36.71 32.52
CA SER A 47 -27.94 36.98 33.22
C SER A 47 -27.85 36.35 34.64
N SER A 48 -26.63 36.29 35.20
CA SER A 48 -26.28 36.33 36.65
C SER A 48 -26.84 35.22 37.59
N LEU A 49 -26.08 34.68 38.56
CA LEU A 49 -25.28 35.39 39.56
C LEU A 49 -23.89 34.82 39.84
N SER A 50 -23.04 35.69 40.39
CA SER A 50 -21.64 35.48 40.76
C SER A 50 -21.47 35.01 42.21
N LEU A 51 -20.34 34.36 42.50
CA LEU A 51 -19.55 34.72 43.68
C LEU A 51 -18.06 34.46 43.45
N SER A 52 -17.29 35.53 43.53
CA SER A 52 -15.82 35.52 43.43
C SER A 52 -15.23 35.60 44.84
N SER A 53 -14.05 35.02 45.03
CA SER A 53 -13.04 35.65 45.87
C SER A 53 -11.64 35.21 45.45
N SER A 54 -10.76 36.20 45.29
CA SER A 54 -9.34 36.03 45.01
C SER A 54 -8.57 36.50 46.24
N SER A 55 -7.43 35.89 46.55
CA SER A 55 -6.37 36.58 47.28
C SER A 55 -5.02 35.91 47.02
N ALA A 56 -4.05 36.70 46.59
CA ALA A 56 -2.65 36.32 46.61
C ALA A 56 -2.05 36.63 47.99
N TYR A 57 -0.89 36.04 48.31
CA TYR A 57 0.30 36.69 48.93
C TYR A 57 1.30 35.62 49.41
N SER A 58 2.59 35.89 49.22
CA SER A 58 3.73 35.27 49.93
C SER A 58 4.35 36.33 50.86
N PRO A 59 5.40 36.07 51.67
CA PRO A 59 6.12 34.82 51.96
C PRO A 59 6.37 34.58 53.48
N SER A 60 7.26 33.62 53.80
CA SER A 60 8.08 33.52 55.03
C SER A 60 7.47 32.99 56.34
N SER A 61 7.90 31.79 56.75
CA SER A 61 8.27 31.51 58.15
C SER A 61 9.29 30.39 58.25
N LEU A 62 10.41 30.66 58.92
CA LEU A 62 11.47 29.68 59.21
C LEU A 62 11.05 28.73 60.33
N LYS A 63 11.40 27.45 60.23
CA LYS A 63 11.74 26.63 61.40
C LYS A 63 12.78 25.57 61.06
N CYS A 64 13.89 25.63 61.78
CA CYS A 64 15.09 24.81 61.59
C CYS A 64 14.93 23.43 62.24
N LEU A 65 15.31 22.36 61.53
CA LEU A 65 15.67 21.07 62.12
C LEU A 65 16.91 20.47 61.44
N ARG A 66 18.06 20.69 62.11
CA ARG A 66 19.28 19.85 62.23
C ARG A 66 19.74 19.00 61.02
N LEU A 67 20.95 19.30 60.56
CA LEU A 67 21.74 18.42 59.68
C LEU A 67 22.20 17.14 60.39
N SER A 68 22.27 16.05 59.61
CA SER A 68 23.13 14.87 59.83
C SER A 68 23.91 14.61 58.53
N PRO A 69 25.16 14.09 58.58
CA PRO A 69 26.07 14.08 57.44
C PRO A 69 25.75 12.98 56.39
N PRO A 70 26.14 13.16 55.11
CA PRO A 70 25.97 12.14 54.08
C PRO A 70 27.01 11.03 54.19
N SER A 71 26.56 9.78 54.08
CA SER A 71 27.44 8.61 53.89
C SER A 71 28.05 8.62 52.49
N PRO A 72 29.30 8.18 52.30
CA PRO A 72 29.96 8.18 50.98
C PRO A 72 29.43 7.05 50.10
N LEU A 73 28.48 7.35 49.21
CA LEU A 73 28.13 6.42 48.13
C LEU A 73 29.18 6.49 47.03
N ILE A 74 29.87 5.37 46.87
CA ILE A 74 30.91 5.11 45.89
C ILE A 74 30.40 5.48 44.49
N CYS A 75 31.03 6.48 43.87
CA CYS A 75 30.82 6.80 42.46
C CYS A 75 31.45 5.67 41.62
N LYS A 76 30.64 4.66 41.25
CA LYS A 76 31.01 3.77 40.15
C LYS A 76 30.78 4.53 38.86
N ASP A 77 31.87 4.76 38.12
CA ASP A 77 31.84 5.17 36.72
C ASP A 77 31.09 4.13 35.87
N GLN A 78 29.76 4.24 35.84
CA GLN A 78 29.01 3.75 34.70
C GLN A 78 29.31 4.70 33.55
N LYS A 79 30.27 4.27 32.72
CA LYS A 79 30.52 4.78 31.37
C LYS A 79 29.24 4.63 30.56
N ARG A 80 28.31 5.58 30.75
CA ARG A 80 27.02 5.63 30.06
C ARG A 80 27.32 5.94 28.61
N SER A 81 27.49 4.88 27.83
CA SER A 81 27.56 4.98 26.38
C SER A 81 26.32 5.75 25.94
N SER A 82 26.52 6.98 25.47
CA SER A 82 25.53 7.67 24.67
C SER A 82 25.47 6.93 23.34
N MET A 83 24.71 5.84 23.32
CA MET A 83 24.22 5.29 22.07
C MET A 83 23.32 6.35 21.48
N SER A 84 23.91 7.15 20.58
CA SER A 84 23.14 7.85 19.56
C SER A 84 22.26 6.80 18.90
N THR A 85 20.94 6.89 19.10
CA THR A 85 19.95 6.03 18.48
C THR A 85 19.82 6.42 17.02
N VAL A 86 20.88 6.13 16.24
CA VAL A 86 20.82 6.17 14.79
C VAL A 86 19.72 5.19 14.39
N ALA A 87 18.76 5.67 13.60
CA ALA A 87 17.68 4.84 13.09
C ALA A 87 18.29 3.77 12.17
N ALA A 88 18.43 2.56 12.70
CA ALA A 88 19.24 1.50 12.11
C ALA A 88 18.44 0.66 11.11
N ALA A 89 19.12 0.23 10.05
CA ALA A 89 18.64 -0.77 9.10
C ALA A 89 18.18 -2.08 9.76
N SER A 90 17.27 -2.80 9.09
CA SER A 90 16.90 -4.15 9.47
C SER A 90 18.01 -5.19 9.17
N ASP A 91 18.20 -6.15 10.06
CA ASP A 91 19.09 -7.30 9.90
C ASP A 91 18.47 -8.39 8.99
N ALA A 92 19.24 -8.84 8.00
CA ALA A 92 18.77 -9.77 6.98
C ALA A 92 18.45 -11.19 7.50
N ALA A 93 19.07 -11.62 8.61
CA ALA A 93 18.77 -12.93 9.21
C ALA A 93 17.50 -12.86 10.07
N GLN A 94 17.35 -11.81 10.87
CA GLN A 94 16.12 -11.56 11.65
C GLN A 94 14.91 -11.35 10.72
N LEU A 95 15.06 -10.60 9.61
CA LEU A 95 14.01 -10.46 8.59
C LEU A 95 13.52 -11.81 8.05
N LYS A 96 14.43 -12.76 7.78
CA LYS A 96 14.06 -14.12 7.33
C LYS A 96 13.28 -14.88 8.40
N SER A 97 13.70 -14.79 9.67
CA SER A 97 13.00 -15.44 10.77
C SER A 97 11.63 -14.82 11.04
N ALA A 98 11.53 -13.49 11.03
CA ALA A 98 10.27 -12.76 11.17
C ALA A 98 9.25 -13.14 10.09
N ARG A 99 9.69 -13.39 8.85
CA ARG A 99 8.81 -13.87 7.78
C ARG A 99 8.17 -15.23 8.10
N GLU A 100 8.92 -16.17 8.66
CA GLU A 100 8.38 -17.49 8.99
C GLU A 100 7.40 -17.42 10.19
N ASP A 101 7.72 -16.60 11.21
CA ASP A 101 6.79 -16.27 12.30
C ASP A 101 5.49 -15.62 11.77
N ILE A 102 5.57 -14.73 10.77
CA ILE A 102 4.39 -14.14 10.10
C ILE A 102 3.55 -15.23 9.42
N LYS A 103 4.15 -16.21 8.74
CA LYS A 103 3.40 -17.32 8.14
C LYS A 103 2.65 -18.15 9.19
N GLU A 104 3.24 -18.37 10.36
CA GLU A 104 2.57 -19.05 11.48
C GLU A 104 1.41 -18.20 12.05
N LEU A 105 1.61 -16.89 12.20
CA LEU A 105 0.57 -15.94 12.59
C LEU A 105 -0.60 -15.95 11.60
N LEU A 106 -0.32 -15.95 10.30
CA LEU A 106 -1.32 -16.01 9.23
C LEU A 106 -2.14 -17.30 9.26
N LYS A 107 -1.48 -18.46 9.41
CA LYS A 107 -2.12 -19.78 9.52
C LYS A 107 -2.99 -19.93 10.78
N SER A 108 -2.58 -19.32 11.89
CA SER A 108 -3.28 -19.44 13.17
C SER A 108 -4.37 -18.39 13.41
N LYS A 109 -4.26 -17.19 12.81
CA LYS A 109 -5.19 -16.06 13.05
C LYS A 109 -6.00 -15.64 11.83
N PHE A 110 -5.70 -16.14 10.64
CA PHE A 110 -6.37 -15.80 9.37
C PHE A 110 -6.36 -14.29 9.09
N CYS A 111 -5.33 -13.58 9.56
CA CYS A 111 -5.26 -12.12 9.57
C CYS A 111 -4.70 -11.49 8.28
N HIS A 112 -4.57 -12.26 7.20
CA HIS A 112 -4.06 -11.80 5.89
C HIS A 112 -4.58 -10.39 5.50
N PRO A 113 -5.90 -10.12 5.50
CA PRO A 113 -6.40 -8.85 4.96
C PRO A 113 -6.03 -7.63 5.80
N ILE A 114 -5.94 -7.76 7.13
CA ILE A 114 -5.60 -6.61 7.99
C ILE A 114 -4.11 -6.27 7.92
N LEU A 115 -3.26 -7.25 7.63
CA LEU A 115 -1.82 -7.04 7.40
C LEU A 115 -1.54 -6.44 6.02
N VAL A 116 -2.30 -6.84 4.99
CA VAL A 116 -2.28 -6.16 3.68
C VAL A 116 -2.67 -4.69 3.83
N ARG A 117 -3.78 -4.42 4.53
CA ARG A 117 -4.22 -3.06 4.83
C ARG A 117 -3.19 -2.28 5.64
N LEU A 118 -2.56 -2.87 6.66
CA LEU A 118 -1.52 -2.20 7.45
C LEU A 118 -0.37 -1.68 6.57
N GLY A 119 0.15 -2.51 5.66
CA GLY A 119 1.20 -2.10 4.73
C GLY A 119 0.75 -1.03 3.74
N TRP A 120 -0.48 -1.12 3.20
CA TRP A 120 -1.07 -0.07 2.35
C TRP A 120 -1.19 1.27 3.08
N HIS A 121 -1.67 1.27 4.32
CA HIS A 121 -1.92 2.52 5.07
C HIS A 121 -0.63 3.26 5.46
N ASP A 122 0.45 2.53 5.80
CA ASP A 122 1.76 3.14 6.09
C ASP A 122 2.35 3.77 4.81
N ALA A 123 2.30 3.05 3.68
CA ALA A 123 2.82 3.53 2.40
C ALA A 123 1.95 4.63 1.73
N GLY A 124 0.63 4.59 1.92
CA GLY A 124 -0.35 5.43 1.24
C GLY A 124 -0.35 6.90 1.66
N THR A 125 0.35 7.25 2.75
CA THR A 125 0.56 8.64 3.19
C THR A 125 1.63 9.37 2.37
N TYR A 126 2.25 8.71 1.38
CA TYR A 126 3.28 9.33 0.55
C TYR A 126 2.76 10.50 -0.29
N ASN A 127 3.62 11.52 -0.44
CA ASN A 127 3.43 12.66 -1.31
C ASN A 127 4.72 12.92 -2.11
N LYS A 128 4.69 12.68 -3.42
CA LYS A 128 5.83 12.86 -4.33
C LYS A 128 6.32 14.31 -4.47
N ASN A 129 5.48 15.27 -4.04
CA ASN A 129 5.79 16.70 -4.12
C ASN A 129 6.56 17.21 -2.88
N ILE A 130 6.88 16.33 -1.93
CA ILE A 130 7.69 16.62 -0.75
C ILE A 130 8.97 15.76 -0.85
N GLU A 131 10.13 16.40 -0.81
CA GLU A 131 11.42 15.69 -1.00
C GLU A 131 11.91 15.08 0.32
N GLU A 132 11.71 15.78 1.43
CA GLU A 132 12.33 15.49 2.72
C GLU A 132 11.72 14.27 3.40
N TRP A 133 12.58 13.35 3.81
CA TRP A 133 12.22 12.29 4.75
C TRP A 133 12.32 12.83 6.19
N PRO A 134 11.34 12.55 7.08
CA PRO A 134 10.16 11.71 6.87
C PRO A 134 8.89 12.46 6.41
N LYS A 135 8.90 13.80 6.34
CA LYS A 135 7.73 14.66 6.04
C LYS A 135 6.90 14.24 4.83
N ARG A 136 7.55 13.69 3.81
CA ARG A 136 6.91 13.13 2.61
C ARG A 136 5.98 11.94 2.86
N GLY A 137 5.94 11.39 4.07
CA GLY A 137 5.15 10.20 4.43
C GLY A 137 5.68 8.93 3.77
N GLY A 138 4.82 7.92 3.66
CA GLY A 138 5.12 6.63 3.06
C GLY A 138 5.72 5.62 4.03
N ALA A 139 6.26 4.52 3.50
CA ALA A 139 6.63 3.33 4.26
C ALA A 139 7.85 3.56 5.19
N ASN A 140 7.58 4.13 6.36
CA ASN A 140 8.56 4.59 7.35
C ASN A 140 8.19 4.17 8.80
N GLY A 141 7.14 3.37 8.96
CA GLY A 141 6.71 2.82 10.25
C GLY A 141 6.06 3.84 11.20
N SER A 142 5.71 5.04 10.71
CA SER A 142 5.02 6.08 11.50
C SER A 142 3.65 5.63 11.99
N LEU A 143 2.95 4.81 11.21
CA LEU A 143 1.64 4.22 11.52
C LEU A 143 1.60 3.38 12.81
N ARG A 144 2.75 3.09 13.45
CA ARG A 144 2.77 2.47 14.79
C ARG A 144 2.35 3.43 15.92
N PHE A 145 2.44 4.73 15.70
CA PHE A 145 2.18 5.73 16.73
C PHE A 145 0.69 6.04 16.89
N GLU A 146 0.29 6.31 18.14
CA GLU A 146 -1.13 6.50 18.49
C GLU A 146 -1.78 7.69 17.78
N ILE A 147 -1.01 8.73 17.45
CA ILE A 147 -1.50 9.91 16.71
C ILE A 147 -2.04 9.52 15.33
N GLU A 148 -1.30 8.71 14.57
CA GLU A 148 -1.68 8.29 13.23
C GLU A 148 -2.66 7.11 13.24
N LEU A 149 -2.58 6.21 14.22
CA LEU A 149 -3.58 5.15 14.43
C LEU A 149 -4.99 5.70 14.74
N LYS A 150 -5.08 6.94 15.24
CA LYS A 150 -6.35 7.63 15.52
C LYS A 150 -6.98 8.30 14.30
N HIS A 151 -6.27 8.43 13.18
CA HIS A 151 -6.87 8.91 11.93
C HIS A 151 -8.05 8.01 11.53
N ALA A 152 -9.15 8.59 11.05
CA ALA A 152 -10.38 7.88 10.71
C ALA A 152 -10.14 6.75 9.71
N ALA A 153 -9.32 7.01 8.68
CA ALA A 153 -8.92 6.01 7.70
C ALA A 153 -8.17 4.81 8.32
N ASN A 154 -7.53 4.95 9.48
CA ASN A 154 -6.72 3.93 10.15
C ASN A 154 -7.50 3.12 11.21
N ALA A 155 -8.81 3.36 11.35
CA ALA A 155 -9.67 2.68 12.32
C ALA A 155 -9.49 1.14 12.31
N GLY A 156 -9.20 0.58 13.48
CA GLY A 156 -8.95 -0.85 13.70
C GLY A 156 -7.54 -1.36 13.36
N LEU A 157 -6.62 -0.55 12.81
CA LEU A 157 -5.24 -0.99 12.54
C LEU A 157 -4.39 -1.19 13.80
N VAL A 158 -4.82 -0.63 14.93
CA VAL A 158 -4.24 -0.96 16.25
C VAL A 158 -4.30 -2.46 16.56
N ASP A 159 -5.29 -3.19 16.03
CA ASP A 159 -5.37 -4.64 16.21
C ASP A 159 -4.37 -5.39 15.31
N ALA A 160 -4.04 -4.83 14.13
CA ALA A 160 -2.97 -5.36 13.28
C ALA A 160 -1.60 -5.18 13.96
N LEU A 161 -1.35 -4.00 14.56
CA LEU A 161 -0.13 -3.73 15.32
C LEU A 161 0.01 -4.69 16.51
N LYS A 162 -1.04 -4.92 17.30
CA LYS A 162 -1.05 -5.91 18.39
C LYS A 162 -0.71 -7.33 17.94
N LEU A 163 -1.13 -7.73 16.73
CA LEU A 163 -0.86 -9.07 16.20
C LEU A 163 0.63 -9.28 15.85
N ILE A 164 1.31 -8.24 15.36
CA ILE A 164 2.73 -8.30 14.97
C ILE A 164 3.69 -7.85 16.06
N GLN A 165 3.21 -7.19 17.14
CA GLN A 165 4.06 -6.74 18.25
C GLN A 165 4.92 -7.87 18.85
N PRO A 166 4.42 -9.10 19.11
CA PRO A 166 5.26 -10.18 19.64
C PRO A 166 6.40 -10.59 18.69
N ILE A 167 6.19 -10.45 17.38
CA ILE A 167 7.23 -10.69 16.35
C ILE A 167 8.25 -9.54 16.40
N LYS A 168 7.79 -8.29 16.48
CA LYS A 168 8.66 -7.11 16.63
C LYS A 168 9.53 -7.15 17.89
N ASP A 169 8.99 -7.64 19.00
CA ASP A 169 9.68 -7.76 20.28
C ASP A 169 10.76 -8.85 20.25
N LYS A 170 10.50 -9.96 19.53
CA LYS A 170 11.45 -11.05 19.28
C LYS A 170 12.61 -10.62 18.36
N TYR A 171 12.37 -9.69 17.45
CA TYR A 171 13.34 -9.23 16.44
C TYR A 171 13.64 -7.73 16.60
N SER A 172 14.52 -7.40 17.55
CA SER A 172 14.95 -6.02 17.83
C SER A 172 15.62 -5.35 16.63
N GLY A 173 16.30 -6.14 15.78
CA GLY A 173 16.92 -5.70 14.53
C GLY A 173 16.01 -5.74 13.31
N VAL A 174 14.68 -5.74 13.47
CA VAL A 174 13.72 -5.53 12.36
C VAL A 174 12.94 -4.26 12.64
N THR A 175 12.90 -3.32 11.70
CA THR A 175 12.14 -2.06 11.81
C THR A 175 10.63 -2.31 11.68
N TYR A 176 9.80 -1.44 12.25
CA TYR A 176 8.35 -1.50 12.02
C TYR A 176 8.02 -1.28 10.54
N ALA A 177 8.72 -0.36 9.88
CA ALA A 177 8.60 -0.07 8.46
C ALA A 177 8.80 -1.34 7.59
N ASP A 178 9.84 -2.14 7.83
CA ASP A 178 10.01 -3.41 7.13
C ASP A 178 9.01 -4.47 7.57
N LEU A 179 8.67 -4.54 8.86
CA LEU A 179 7.73 -5.54 9.38
C LEU A 179 6.32 -5.38 8.79
N PHE A 180 5.83 -4.14 8.64
CA PHE A 180 4.53 -3.84 8.03
C PHE A 180 4.47 -4.29 6.57
N GLN A 181 5.51 -3.95 5.79
CA GLN A 181 5.57 -4.28 4.36
C GLN A 181 5.83 -5.78 4.14
N MET A 182 6.62 -6.42 5.00
CA MET A 182 6.80 -7.88 5.03
C MET A 182 5.49 -8.60 5.36
N ALA A 183 4.77 -8.14 6.37
CA ALA A 183 3.48 -8.72 6.77
C ALA A 183 2.44 -8.60 5.65
N SER A 184 2.39 -7.46 4.97
CA SER A 184 1.54 -7.25 3.79
C SER A 184 1.92 -8.19 2.63
N ALA A 185 3.18 -8.24 2.21
CA ALA A 185 3.60 -9.08 1.10
C ALA A 185 3.44 -10.58 1.38
N THR A 186 3.83 -11.04 2.58
CA THR A 186 3.67 -12.44 3.00
C THR A 186 2.19 -12.83 3.08
N ALA A 187 1.31 -11.91 3.47
CA ALA A 187 -0.14 -12.13 3.48
C ALA A 187 -0.75 -12.31 2.08
N ILE A 188 -0.19 -11.65 1.04
CA ILE A 188 -0.58 -11.89 -0.36
C ILE A 188 -0.11 -13.27 -0.82
N GLU A 189 1.15 -13.61 -0.56
CA GLU A 189 1.76 -14.87 -1.01
C GLU A 189 1.09 -16.10 -0.35
N GLU A 190 0.89 -16.11 0.97
CA GLU A 190 0.21 -17.23 1.66
C GLU A 190 -1.30 -17.30 1.34
N ALA A 191 -1.91 -16.22 0.85
CA ALA A 191 -3.29 -16.22 0.33
C ALA A 191 -3.41 -16.73 -1.13
N GLY A 192 -2.30 -17.13 -1.77
CA GLY A 192 -2.27 -17.67 -3.13
C GLY A 192 -1.96 -16.66 -4.24
N GLY A 193 -1.56 -15.44 -3.88
CA GLY A 193 -1.10 -14.43 -4.83
C GLY A 193 0.30 -14.72 -5.36
N SER A 194 0.69 -14.01 -6.43
CA SER A 194 2.04 -14.08 -6.98
C SER A 194 3.09 -13.48 -6.04
N LYS A 195 4.30 -14.06 -6.06
CA LYS A 195 5.45 -13.53 -5.32
C LYS A 195 5.71 -12.06 -5.63
N ILE A 196 5.83 -11.23 -4.60
CA ILE A 196 6.07 -9.79 -4.76
C ILE A 196 7.59 -9.53 -4.75
N PRO A 197 8.15 -8.74 -5.69
CA PRO A 197 9.58 -8.43 -5.75
C PRO A 197 9.98 -7.41 -4.67
N MET A 198 9.92 -7.85 -3.41
CA MET A 198 10.18 -7.03 -2.23
C MET A 198 11.66 -6.77 -1.99
N LYS A 199 11.95 -5.55 -1.52
CA LYS A 199 13.19 -5.19 -0.82
C LYS A 199 12.88 -4.62 0.56
N TYR A 200 13.89 -4.65 1.43
CA TYR A 200 13.86 -4.30 2.85
C TYR A 200 15.03 -3.37 3.20
N GLY A 201 15.29 -3.12 4.49
CA GLY A 201 16.24 -2.12 4.97
C GLY A 201 15.58 -0.75 5.17
N ARG A 202 14.25 -0.69 5.36
CA ARG A 202 13.54 0.57 5.64
C ARG A 202 13.91 1.08 7.02
N VAL A 203 14.18 2.38 7.10
CA VAL A 203 14.46 3.10 8.34
C VAL A 203 13.14 3.54 8.99
N ASP A 204 12.96 3.23 10.28
CA ASP A 204 11.85 3.75 11.09
C ASP A 204 12.02 5.25 11.36
N VAL A 205 10.94 6.02 11.33
CA VAL A 205 10.86 7.30 12.06
C VAL A 205 11.08 7.09 13.55
N LEU A 206 11.55 8.10 14.29
CA LEU A 206 11.90 7.98 15.71
C LEU A 206 10.80 8.49 16.65
N ALA A 207 10.02 9.51 16.25
CA ALA A 207 9.09 10.20 17.15
C ALA A 207 7.69 10.46 16.54
N PRO A 208 6.62 10.62 17.36
CA PRO A 208 5.25 10.79 16.86
C PRO A 208 5.00 12.10 16.10
N ASP A 209 5.82 13.13 16.29
CA ASP A 209 5.77 14.40 15.53
C ASP A 209 6.34 14.27 14.11
N GLU A 210 6.91 13.11 13.77
CA GLU A 210 7.30 12.74 12.40
C GLU A 210 6.18 12.02 11.62
N CYS A 211 5.02 11.77 12.23
CA CYS A 211 3.83 11.28 11.54
C CYS A 211 3.31 12.30 10.51
N PRO A 212 2.82 11.85 9.34
CA PRO A 212 2.11 12.70 8.40
C PRO A 212 0.77 13.17 8.99
N GLU A 213 0.28 14.31 8.51
CA GLU A 213 -1.06 14.80 8.83
C GLU A 213 -2.18 13.90 8.26
N GLU A 214 -3.35 13.92 8.91
CA GLU A 214 -4.54 13.22 8.45
C GLU A 214 -5.03 13.73 7.07
N GLY A 215 -5.75 12.89 6.33
CA GLY A 215 -6.37 13.24 5.05
C GLY A 215 -5.56 12.85 3.81
N ARG A 216 -4.37 12.24 3.95
CA ARG A 216 -3.60 11.73 2.81
C ARG A 216 -4.15 10.41 2.22
N LEU A 217 -4.88 9.63 2.99
CA LEU A 217 -5.46 8.34 2.56
C LEU A 217 -6.84 8.53 1.89
N PRO A 218 -7.25 7.65 0.97
CA PRO A 218 -8.48 7.85 0.20
C PRO A 218 -9.75 7.47 0.98
N ASP A 219 -10.74 8.37 0.97
CA ASP A 219 -12.14 8.05 1.26
C ASP A 219 -12.75 7.05 0.28
N ALA A 220 -13.64 6.19 0.79
CA ALA A 220 -14.38 5.18 0.02
C ALA A 220 -15.64 5.72 -0.69
N GLY A 221 -16.20 6.85 -0.23
CA GLY A 221 -17.43 7.44 -0.77
C GLY A 221 -17.38 8.95 -1.02
N PRO A 222 -16.35 9.46 -1.73
CA PRO A 222 -16.29 10.87 -2.11
C PRO A 222 -17.36 11.21 -3.17
N PRO A 223 -17.71 12.49 -3.39
CA PRO A 223 -18.70 12.89 -4.40
C PRO A 223 -18.32 12.52 -5.85
N LYS A 224 -17.03 12.35 -6.13
CA LYS A 224 -16.49 11.94 -7.43
C LYS A 224 -15.40 10.87 -7.24
N PRO A 225 -15.77 9.57 -7.16
CA PRO A 225 -14.82 8.52 -6.80
C PRO A 225 -13.62 8.38 -7.74
N ALA A 226 -13.80 8.49 -9.06
CA ALA A 226 -12.69 8.37 -9.99
C ALA A 226 -11.69 9.55 -9.92
N ASP A 227 -12.20 10.79 -9.84
CA ASP A 227 -11.37 12.00 -9.69
C ASP A 227 -10.57 11.95 -8.37
N HIS A 228 -11.20 11.54 -7.27
CA HIS A 228 -10.58 11.39 -5.95
C HIS A 228 -9.51 10.31 -5.92
N LEU A 229 -9.75 9.14 -6.54
CA LEU A 229 -8.73 8.11 -6.69
C LEU A 229 -7.51 8.65 -7.45
N ARG A 230 -7.72 9.41 -8.53
CA ARG A 230 -6.60 10.06 -9.24
C ARG A 230 -5.89 11.08 -8.37
N GLU A 231 -6.60 11.97 -7.68
CA GLU A 231 -5.99 12.97 -6.79
C GLU A 231 -5.05 12.32 -5.76
N VAL A 232 -5.55 11.29 -5.05
CA VAL A 232 -4.82 10.61 -3.98
C VAL A 232 -3.65 9.78 -4.53
N PHE A 233 -3.86 8.98 -5.57
CA PHE A 233 -2.82 8.08 -6.10
C PHE A 233 -1.81 8.80 -7.02
N TYR A 234 -2.22 9.82 -7.77
CA TYR A 234 -1.27 10.62 -8.57
C TYR A 234 -0.34 11.43 -7.66
N ARG A 235 -0.79 11.88 -6.49
CA ARG A 235 0.06 12.46 -5.44
C ARG A 235 1.11 11.45 -4.93
N MET A 236 0.77 10.17 -4.85
CA MET A 236 1.73 9.09 -4.55
C MET A 236 2.69 8.75 -5.70
N GLY A 237 2.45 9.26 -6.93
CA GLY A 237 3.22 8.89 -8.12
C GLY A 237 2.77 7.56 -8.74
N LEU A 238 1.55 7.12 -8.44
CA LEU A 238 0.91 5.96 -9.04
C LEU A 238 0.02 6.36 -10.22
N ASN A 239 -0.14 5.49 -11.22
CA ASN A 239 -0.93 5.71 -12.44
C ASN A 239 -2.21 4.87 -12.49
N ASP A 240 -3.09 5.11 -13.48
CA ASP A 240 -4.37 4.40 -13.64
C ASP A 240 -4.25 2.86 -13.63
N LYS A 241 -3.20 2.28 -14.24
CA LYS A 241 -2.97 0.81 -14.18
C LYS A 241 -2.74 0.34 -12.75
N GLU A 242 -1.94 1.09 -12.00
CA GLU A 242 -1.53 0.80 -10.63
C GLU A 242 -2.68 1.05 -9.63
N ILE A 243 -3.52 2.07 -9.85
CA ILE A 243 -4.77 2.31 -9.11
C ILE A 243 -5.65 1.06 -9.18
N VAL A 244 -6.03 0.65 -10.40
CA VAL A 244 -6.95 -0.46 -10.63
C VAL A 244 -6.36 -1.80 -10.16
N ALA A 245 -5.06 -2.01 -10.35
CA ALA A 245 -4.38 -3.20 -9.83
C ALA A 245 -4.45 -3.23 -8.30
N LEU A 246 -4.00 -2.18 -7.61
CA LEU A 246 -3.94 -2.15 -6.14
C LEU A 246 -5.32 -2.26 -5.47
N SER A 247 -6.36 -1.68 -6.07
CA SER A 247 -7.75 -1.92 -5.64
C SER A 247 -8.15 -3.39 -5.63
N GLY A 248 -7.54 -4.23 -6.47
CA GLY A 248 -7.68 -5.68 -6.46
C GLY A 248 -7.32 -6.35 -5.12
N ALA A 249 -6.60 -5.66 -4.22
CA ALA A 249 -6.39 -6.10 -2.84
C ALA A 249 -7.71 -6.34 -2.06
N HIS A 250 -8.81 -5.68 -2.44
CA HIS A 250 -10.14 -5.92 -1.89
C HIS A 250 -10.68 -7.33 -2.16
N THR A 251 -10.04 -8.15 -3.01
CA THR A 251 -10.29 -9.60 -3.04
C THR A 251 -10.06 -10.28 -1.68
N LEU A 252 -9.24 -9.67 -0.81
CA LEU A 252 -9.00 -10.10 0.56
C LEU A 252 -9.78 -9.25 1.56
N GLY A 253 -10.48 -9.94 2.45
CA GLY A 253 -11.10 -9.34 3.62
C GLY A 253 -12.49 -8.76 3.39
N ARG A 254 -12.80 -7.80 4.25
CA ARG A 254 -14.15 -7.32 4.49
C ARG A 254 -14.15 -5.98 5.19
N SER A 255 -15.09 -5.12 4.81
CA SER A 255 -15.39 -3.90 5.53
C SER A 255 -16.25 -4.22 6.78
N ARG A 256 -16.26 -3.27 7.72
CA ARG A 256 -16.93 -3.37 9.01
C ARG A 256 -17.54 -2.00 9.35
N PRO A 257 -18.86 -1.88 9.56
CA PRO A 257 -19.48 -0.59 9.87
C PRO A 257 -18.93 0.03 11.15
N GLU A 258 -18.54 -0.79 12.14
CA GLU A 258 -17.91 -0.36 13.39
C GLU A 258 -16.45 0.12 13.24
N ARG A 259 -15.86 0.04 12.04
CA ARG A 259 -14.50 0.54 11.74
C ARG A 259 -14.53 1.66 10.70
N SER A 260 -15.04 1.38 9.50
CA SER A 260 -15.01 2.33 8.37
C SER A 260 -16.35 3.03 8.12
N GLY A 261 -17.42 2.60 8.79
CA GLY A 261 -18.80 2.99 8.45
C GLY A 261 -19.41 2.22 7.27
N TRP A 262 -18.65 1.36 6.58
CA TRP A 262 -19.12 0.68 5.36
C TRP A 262 -19.41 -0.81 5.55
N GLY A 263 -20.46 -1.28 4.86
CA GLY A 263 -20.87 -2.68 4.77
C GLY A 263 -21.84 -3.16 5.85
N LYS A 264 -22.45 -4.31 5.61
CA LYS A 264 -23.30 -5.05 6.57
C LYS A 264 -22.48 -5.49 7.80
N SER A 265 -23.15 -5.62 8.95
CA SER A 265 -22.57 -6.14 10.20
C SER A 265 -22.13 -7.60 10.11
N GLU A 266 -22.77 -8.39 9.25
CA GLU A 266 -22.39 -9.76 8.88
C GLU A 266 -23.09 -10.20 7.58
N THR A 267 -22.66 -11.31 7.01
CA THR A 267 -23.26 -11.94 5.81
C THR A 267 -23.16 -13.47 5.87
N LYS A 268 -23.74 -14.17 4.89
CA LYS A 268 -23.56 -15.61 4.71
C LYS A 268 -22.09 -16.06 4.61
N TYR A 269 -21.19 -15.21 4.11
CA TYR A 269 -19.75 -15.50 3.94
C TYR A 269 -18.89 -15.22 5.18
N THR A 270 -19.36 -14.37 6.09
CA THR A 270 -18.53 -13.79 7.17
C THR A 270 -19.00 -14.16 8.57
N LYS A 271 -20.24 -14.61 8.75
CA LYS A 271 -20.81 -15.01 10.06
C LYS A 271 -20.12 -16.21 10.73
N ASN A 272 -19.65 -17.16 9.92
CA ASN A 272 -18.99 -18.40 10.38
C ASN A 272 -17.52 -18.49 9.95
N GLY A 273 -16.97 -17.41 9.37
CA GLY A 273 -15.63 -17.42 8.79
C GLY A 273 -14.53 -17.50 9.86
N PRO A 274 -13.35 -18.05 9.53
CA PRO A 274 -12.27 -18.19 10.49
C PRO A 274 -11.70 -16.82 10.91
N GLY A 275 -11.05 -16.77 12.08
CA GLY A 275 -10.74 -15.52 12.76
C GLY A 275 -11.99 -14.91 13.42
N ALA A 276 -12.08 -13.57 13.48
CA ALA A 276 -13.24 -12.89 14.06
C ALA A 276 -14.41 -12.79 13.05
N PRO A 277 -15.64 -13.27 13.37
CA PRO A 277 -16.79 -13.23 12.46
C PRO A 277 -17.37 -11.82 12.26
N GLY A 278 -18.22 -11.64 11.24
CA GLY A 278 -18.90 -10.37 10.92
C GLY A 278 -18.20 -9.50 9.87
N GLY A 279 -18.80 -8.36 9.50
CA GLY A 279 -18.43 -7.52 8.35
C GLY A 279 -18.93 -8.05 7.01
N GLN A 280 -18.69 -7.29 5.93
CA GLN A 280 -19.11 -7.62 4.56
C GLN A 280 -17.89 -7.68 3.63
N SER A 281 -17.68 -8.81 2.95
CA SER A 281 -16.58 -9.01 2.00
C SER A 281 -16.95 -8.57 0.58
N TRP A 282 -15.96 -8.27 -0.25
CA TRP A 282 -16.15 -8.03 -1.69
C TRP A 282 -16.28 -9.33 -2.49
N THR A 283 -15.69 -10.41 -1.99
CA THR A 283 -15.67 -11.74 -2.63
C THR A 283 -16.21 -12.80 -1.66
N ALA A 284 -16.64 -13.94 -2.20
CA ALA A 284 -17.08 -15.08 -1.40
C ALA A 284 -15.89 -15.73 -0.64
N GLU A 285 -14.78 -15.96 -1.33
CA GLU A 285 -13.55 -16.57 -0.79
C GLU A 285 -12.57 -15.50 -0.27
N TRP A 286 -13.02 -14.63 0.64
CA TRP A 286 -12.29 -13.44 1.12
C TRP A 286 -10.94 -13.66 1.85
N LEU A 287 -10.43 -14.89 1.88
CA LEU A 287 -9.06 -15.23 2.33
C LEU A 287 -8.15 -15.71 1.21
N LYS A 288 -8.63 -15.71 -0.03
CA LYS A 288 -7.90 -16.13 -1.23
C LYS A 288 -7.64 -14.93 -2.11
N PHE A 289 -6.40 -14.80 -2.55
CA PHE A 289 -6.01 -13.78 -3.50
C PHE A 289 -6.22 -14.29 -4.93
N ASP A 290 -7.26 -13.83 -5.59
CA ASP A 290 -7.51 -14.07 -7.02
C ASP A 290 -8.17 -12.86 -7.70
N ASN A 291 -8.67 -13.01 -8.92
CA ASN A 291 -9.30 -11.92 -9.68
C ASN A 291 -10.84 -11.83 -9.49
N SER A 292 -11.42 -12.53 -8.52
CA SER A 292 -12.88 -12.54 -8.30
C SER A 292 -13.43 -11.16 -7.98
N TYR A 293 -12.67 -10.32 -7.25
CA TYR A 293 -13.03 -8.92 -7.00
C TYR A 293 -13.51 -8.17 -8.26
N PHE A 294 -12.76 -8.25 -9.37
CA PHE A 294 -13.13 -7.55 -10.61
C PHE A 294 -14.37 -8.12 -11.27
N LYS A 295 -14.68 -9.41 -11.05
CA LYS A 295 -15.90 -10.06 -11.54
C LYS A 295 -17.10 -9.64 -10.67
N ASP A 296 -16.95 -9.74 -9.36
CA ASP A 296 -18.00 -9.49 -8.37
C ASP A 296 -18.48 -8.03 -8.41
N ILE A 297 -17.58 -7.04 -8.47
CA ILE A 297 -17.94 -5.61 -8.55
C ILE A 297 -18.48 -5.19 -9.94
N LYS A 298 -18.17 -5.95 -11.00
CA LYS A 298 -18.71 -5.75 -12.36
C LYS A 298 -20.12 -6.32 -12.46
N GLU A 299 -20.34 -7.52 -11.95
CA GLU A 299 -21.60 -8.24 -12.07
C GLU A 299 -22.65 -7.78 -11.04
N ARG A 300 -22.24 -7.43 -9.82
CA ARG A 300 -23.10 -6.94 -8.71
C ARG A 300 -24.34 -7.83 -8.45
N LYS A 301 -24.21 -9.15 -8.66
CA LYS A 301 -25.33 -10.13 -8.58
C LYS A 301 -25.67 -10.60 -7.17
N ASP A 302 -24.72 -10.56 -6.23
CA ASP A 302 -24.92 -10.99 -4.84
C ASP A 302 -24.93 -9.78 -3.90
N GLU A 303 -26.07 -9.52 -3.26
CA GLU A 303 -26.27 -8.41 -2.33
C GLU A 303 -25.46 -8.51 -1.03
N ASP A 304 -24.88 -9.67 -0.72
CA ASP A 304 -23.93 -9.84 0.38
C ASP A 304 -22.50 -9.48 0.00
N LEU A 305 -22.19 -9.30 -1.28
CA LEU A 305 -20.88 -8.81 -1.70
C LEU A 305 -20.85 -7.28 -1.73
N LEU A 306 -19.81 -6.70 -1.15
CA LEU A 306 -19.64 -5.26 -1.03
C LEU A 306 -19.14 -4.65 -2.35
N VAL A 307 -19.70 -3.49 -2.69
CA VAL A 307 -19.15 -2.59 -3.72
C VAL A 307 -19.19 -1.18 -3.16
N LEU A 308 -18.03 -0.59 -2.87
CA LEU A 308 -17.93 0.82 -2.48
C LEU A 308 -18.08 1.73 -3.71
N PRO A 309 -18.43 3.02 -3.55
CA PRO A 309 -18.39 3.99 -4.64
C PRO A 309 -17.03 4.06 -5.36
N THR A 310 -15.91 3.88 -4.64
CA THR A 310 -14.57 3.78 -5.24
C THR A 310 -14.32 2.46 -5.99
N ASP A 311 -14.91 1.33 -5.57
CA ASP A 311 -14.84 0.08 -6.35
C ASP A 311 -15.68 0.19 -7.62
N ALA A 312 -16.87 0.79 -7.52
CA ALA A 312 -17.78 1.02 -8.64
C ALA A 312 -17.12 1.86 -9.76
N ALA A 313 -16.34 2.88 -9.38
CA ALA A 313 -15.59 3.73 -10.29
C ALA A 313 -14.63 2.98 -11.23
N LEU A 314 -14.11 1.81 -10.85
CA LEU A 314 -13.20 1.03 -11.70
C LEU A 314 -13.83 0.58 -13.02
N PHE A 315 -15.15 0.40 -13.05
CA PHE A 315 -15.90 0.01 -14.26
C PHE A 315 -16.74 1.14 -14.87
N GLU A 316 -16.84 2.27 -14.17
CA GLU A 316 -17.61 3.45 -14.60
C GLU A 316 -16.71 4.51 -15.25
N ASP A 317 -15.45 4.64 -14.83
CA ASP A 317 -14.46 5.52 -15.46
C ASP A 317 -13.89 4.91 -16.77
N PRO A 318 -13.84 5.67 -17.89
CA PRO A 318 -13.38 5.15 -19.18
C PRO A 318 -11.95 4.59 -19.21
N SER A 319 -11.03 5.16 -18.42
CA SER A 319 -9.62 4.73 -18.41
C SER A 319 -9.39 3.58 -17.45
N PHE A 320 -9.99 3.62 -16.25
CA PHE A 320 -9.91 2.52 -15.29
C PHE A 320 -10.54 1.24 -15.84
N LYS A 321 -11.67 1.36 -16.54
CA LYS A 321 -12.41 0.24 -17.11
C LYS A 321 -11.54 -0.65 -18.02
N VAL A 322 -10.60 -0.06 -18.78
CA VAL A 322 -9.68 -0.82 -19.64
C VAL A 322 -8.86 -1.83 -18.83
N TYR A 323 -8.39 -1.44 -17.65
CA TYR A 323 -7.63 -2.33 -16.76
C TYR A 323 -8.56 -3.25 -15.97
N ALA A 324 -9.73 -2.77 -15.54
CA ALA A 324 -10.67 -3.55 -14.74
C ALA A 324 -11.29 -4.71 -15.55
N GLU A 325 -11.63 -4.48 -16.82
CA GLU A 325 -12.08 -5.54 -17.73
C GLU A 325 -10.96 -6.54 -18.04
N LYS A 326 -9.74 -6.04 -18.33
CA LYS A 326 -8.55 -6.88 -18.49
C LYS A 326 -8.34 -7.80 -17.29
N TYR A 327 -8.38 -7.29 -16.07
CA TYR A 327 -8.15 -8.08 -14.86
C TYR A 327 -9.30 -9.03 -14.49
N ALA A 328 -10.54 -8.72 -14.87
CA ALA A 328 -11.66 -9.65 -14.73
C ALA A 328 -11.51 -10.91 -15.62
N GLU A 329 -10.92 -10.76 -16.80
CA GLU A 329 -10.73 -11.83 -17.78
C GLU A 329 -9.37 -12.55 -17.61
N ASP A 330 -8.29 -11.81 -17.40
CA ASP A 330 -6.91 -12.29 -17.31
C ASP A 330 -6.34 -12.15 -15.89
N LYS A 331 -6.39 -13.26 -15.14
CA LYS A 331 -5.90 -13.35 -13.75
C LYS A 331 -4.38 -13.26 -13.70
N GLU A 332 -3.68 -13.81 -14.68
CA GLU A 332 -2.22 -13.84 -14.78
C GLU A 332 -1.66 -12.42 -15.03
N ALA A 333 -2.31 -11.62 -15.88
CA ALA A 333 -1.97 -10.22 -16.05
C ALA A 333 -2.30 -9.37 -14.81
N PHE A 334 -3.42 -9.64 -14.13
CA PHE A 334 -3.70 -9.03 -12.82
C PHE A 334 -2.58 -9.32 -11.82
N PHE A 335 -2.17 -10.58 -11.67
CA PHE A 335 -1.13 -10.98 -10.72
C PHE A 335 0.20 -10.28 -11.02
N LYS A 336 0.60 -10.23 -12.29
CA LYS A 336 1.80 -9.50 -12.73
C LYS A 336 1.72 -8.00 -12.39
N ASP A 337 0.66 -7.32 -12.84
CA ASP A 337 0.52 -5.88 -12.68
C ASP A 337 0.32 -5.50 -11.19
N TYR A 338 -0.30 -6.38 -10.39
CA TYR A 338 -0.42 -6.24 -8.92
C TYR A 338 0.92 -6.39 -8.20
N ALA A 339 1.71 -7.41 -8.51
CA ALA A 339 3.01 -7.63 -7.87
C ALA A 339 3.97 -6.46 -8.12
N GLU A 340 3.97 -5.91 -9.35
CA GLU A 340 4.70 -4.69 -9.70
C GLU A 340 4.21 -3.47 -8.91
N ALA A 341 2.90 -3.25 -8.87
CA ALA A 341 2.31 -2.10 -8.19
C ALA A 341 2.47 -2.16 -6.66
N HIS A 342 2.32 -3.34 -6.04
CA HIS A 342 2.51 -3.56 -4.60
C HIS A 342 3.97 -3.37 -4.20
N ALA A 343 4.91 -3.91 -4.98
CA ALA A 343 6.33 -3.66 -4.76
C ALA A 343 6.66 -2.16 -4.88
N LYS A 344 6.14 -1.45 -5.90
CA LYS A 344 6.32 0.00 -6.04
C LYS A 344 5.75 0.78 -4.84
N LEU A 345 4.50 0.49 -4.47
CA LEU A 345 3.82 1.03 -3.30
C LEU A 345 4.65 0.88 -2.01
N SER A 346 5.09 -0.34 -1.70
CA SER A 346 5.81 -0.63 -0.45
C SER A 346 7.13 0.12 -0.31
N ASN A 347 7.65 0.69 -1.39
CA ASN A 347 8.89 1.48 -1.43
C ASN A 347 8.63 3.00 -1.41
N LEU A 348 7.37 3.46 -1.50
CA LEU A 348 7.03 4.87 -1.54
C LEU A 348 7.42 5.57 -0.24
N GLY A 349 8.05 6.74 -0.35
CA GLY A 349 8.46 7.58 0.78
C GLY A 349 9.59 7.05 1.66
N ALA A 350 9.79 5.73 1.71
CA ALA A 350 10.81 5.05 2.50
C ALA A 350 12.22 5.65 2.34
N LYS A 351 12.99 5.60 3.43
CA LYS A 351 14.45 5.75 3.43
C LYS A 351 15.03 4.36 3.65
N PHE A 352 16.01 3.98 2.82
CA PHE A 352 16.69 2.68 2.93
C PHE A 352 18.10 2.85 3.48
N ASP A 353 18.52 1.88 4.28
CA ASP A 353 19.90 1.67 4.70
C ASP A 353 20.21 0.17 4.56
N PRO A 354 21.20 -0.25 3.74
CA PRO A 354 21.92 0.58 2.77
C PRO A 354 20.96 1.16 1.69
N PRO A 355 21.32 2.22 0.97
CA PRO A 355 20.41 2.94 0.06
C PRO A 355 19.75 2.08 -1.04
N GLU A 356 20.43 1.04 -1.52
CA GLU A 356 19.90 0.06 -2.45
C GLU A 356 18.76 -0.79 -1.86
N GLY A 357 18.78 -1.01 -0.54
CA GLY A 357 17.93 -1.93 0.20
C GLY A 357 18.42 -3.39 0.19
N ILE A 358 17.80 -4.21 1.03
CA ILE A 358 18.15 -5.61 1.29
C ILE A 358 17.16 -6.55 0.58
N VAL A 359 17.65 -7.51 -0.19
CA VAL A 359 16.84 -8.57 -0.83
C VAL A 359 17.07 -9.90 -0.11
N LEU A 360 16.01 -10.50 0.43
CA LEU A 360 16.12 -11.69 1.29
C LEU A 360 16.31 -13.00 0.51
N ASP A 361 15.53 -13.16 -0.56
CA ASP A 361 15.58 -14.34 -1.42
C ASP A 361 16.44 -14.03 -2.63
N GLY A 362 17.67 -14.55 -2.61
CA GLY A 362 18.66 -14.26 -3.63
C GLY A 362 18.30 -14.87 -4.99
N VAL A 363 17.60 -14.09 -5.82
CA VAL A 363 18.26 -13.70 -7.06
C VAL A 363 19.08 -12.47 -6.69
N ALA A 364 20.31 -12.70 -6.23
CA ALA A 364 21.31 -11.65 -6.30
C ALA A 364 21.40 -11.31 -7.79
N GLY A 365 20.87 -10.15 -8.19
CA GLY A 365 20.91 -9.69 -9.58
C GLY A 365 22.35 -9.86 -10.03
N GLU A 366 22.57 -10.63 -11.11
CA GLU A 366 23.90 -11.11 -11.45
C GLU A 366 24.85 -9.92 -11.39
N LYS A 367 25.86 -9.99 -10.50
CA LYS A 367 26.95 -8.99 -10.53
C LYS A 367 27.36 -8.91 -11.99
N PHE A 368 27.38 -7.71 -12.56
CA PHE A 368 27.65 -7.53 -13.98
C PHE A 368 29.10 -7.97 -14.26
N VAL A 369 29.27 -9.26 -14.48
CA VAL A 369 30.52 -9.89 -14.85
C VAL A 369 30.62 -9.64 -16.33
N ALA A 370 31.32 -8.57 -16.72
CA ALA A 370 31.53 -8.22 -18.13
C ALA A 370 32.06 -9.42 -18.95
N ALA A 371 32.80 -10.34 -18.31
CA ALA A 371 33.26 -11.59 -18.92
C ALA A 371 32.14 -12.57 -19.35
N LYS A 372 30.91 -12.49 -18.82
CA LYS A 372 29.75 -13.26 -19.33
C LYS A 372 29.20 -12.70 -20.64
N TYR A 373 29.36 -11.41 -20.89
CA TYR A 373 28.92 -10.71 -22.11
C TYR A 373 30.05 -10.54 -23.13
N SER A 374 31.30 -10.80 -22.73
CA SER A 374 32.41 -11.02 -23.65
C SER A 374 32.15 -12.31 -24.43
N SER A 375 31.65 -12.18 -25.66
CA SER A 375 31.77 -13.27 -26.64
C SER A 375 33.24 -13.72 -26.73
N GLY A 376 33.43 -15.01 -27.00
CA GLY A 376 34.69 -15.71 -26.70
C GLY A 376 35.93 -15.02 -27.25
N LYS A 377 37.03 -15.05 -26.47
CA LYS A 377 38.34 -14.51 -26.86
C LYS A 377 38.79 -15.06 -28.22
N ARG A 378 38.48 -14.34 -29.30
CA ARG A 378 39.32 -14.35 -30.49
C ARG A 378 40.57 -13.59 -30.13
N GLU A 379 41.71 -14.28 -30.08
CA GLU A 379 42.97 -13.57 -30.12
C GLU A 379 43.00 -12.72 -31.40
N LEU A 380 43.37 -11.45 -31.26
CA LEU A 380 43.61 -10.58 -32.40
C LEU A 380 44.65 -11.25 -33.31
N SER A 381 44.41 -11.30 -34.61
CA SER A 381 45.43 -11.82 -35.53
C SER A 381 46.70 -10.98 -35.44
N GLU A 382 47.87 -11.56 -35.70
CA GLU A 382 49.14 -10.82 -35.66
C GLU A 382 49.12 -9.59 -36.57
N THR A 383 48.44 -9.65 -37.72
CA THR A 383 48.21 -8.52 -38.62
C THR A 383 47.43 -7.38 -37.94
N MET A 384 46.41 -7.73 -37.13
CA MET A 384 45.58 -6.78 -36.41
C MET A 384 46.31 -6.20 -35.19
N LYS A 385 47.10 -7.02 -34.47
CA LYS A 385 48.02 -6.57 -33.41
C LYS A 385 49.08 -5.60 -33.95
N GLN A 386 49.70 -5.92 -35.09
CA GLN A 386 50.67 -5.05 -35.78
C GLN A 386 50.05 -3.72 -36.20
N LYS A 387 48.84 -3.74 -36.77
CA LYS A 387 48.13 -2.50 -37.14
C LYS A 387 47.81 -1.62 -35.93
N ILE A 388 47.28 -2.21 -34.85
CA ILE A 388 47.02 -1.47 -33.60
C ILE A 388 48.31 -0.89 -33.01
N ARG A 389 49.43 -1.61 -33.07
CA ARG A 389 50.74 -1.10 -32.63
C ARG A 389 51.21 0.07 -33.50
N ALA A 390 51.12 -0.04 -34.83
CA ALA A 390 51.51 1.02 -35.74
C ALA A 390 50.66 2.30 -35.56
N GLU A 391 49.35 2.16 -35.32
CA GLU A 391 48.46 3.29 -35.01
C GLU A 391 48.78 3.91 -33.63
N TYR A 392 49.10 3.10 -32.62
CA TYR A 392 49.51 3.56 -31.30
C TYR A 392 50.84 4.33 -31.32
N GLU A 393 51.82 3.83 -32.09
CA GLU A 393 53.10 4.49 -32.32
C GLU A 393 52.94 5.79 -33.13
N ALA A 394 52.05 5.81 -34.14
CA ALA A 394 51.77 6.98 -34.95
C ALA A 394 51.16 8.16 -34.15
N VAL A 395 50.41 7.88 -33.09
CA VAL A 395 49.91 8.93 -32.16
C VAL A 395 50.88 9.25 -31.01
N GLY A 396 52.10 8.71 -31.04
CA GLY A 396 53.19 9.03 -30.12
C GLY A 396 53.28 8.16 -28.87
N GLY A 397 52.60 7.00 -28.84
CA GLY A 397 52.66 6.03 -27.75
C GLY A 397 53.75 4.98 -27.97
N THR A 398 54.51 4.64 -26.94
CA THR A 398 55.47 3.52 -27.00
C THR A 398 55.31 2.62 -25.76
N PRO A 399 55.84 1.38 -25.77
CA PRO A 399 55.78 0.48 -24.60
C PRO A 399 56.31 1.12 -23.31
N ASP A 400 57.38 1.91 -23.42
CA ASP A 400 58.04 2.58 -22.29
C ASP A 400 57.52 4.00 -22.02
N LYS A 401 56.65 4.52 -22.91
CA LYS A 401 56.02 5.85 -22.78
C LYS A 401 54.54 5.76 -23.17
N PRO A 402 53.67 5.30 -22.25
CA PRO A 402 52.24 5.29 -22.48
C PRO A 402 51.71 6.72 -22.68
N LEU A 403 50.78 6.87 -23.63
CA LEU A 403 50.13 8.15 -23.94
C LEU A 403 49.51 8.78 -22.68
N GLN A 404 49.88 10.03 -22.39
CA GLN A 404 49.34 10.74 -21.24
C GLN A 404 47.95 11.31 -21.54
N SER A 405 46.94 10.64 -20.96
CA SER A 405 45.52 11.05 -20.77
C SER A 405 44.50 10.72 -21.86
N ASN A 406 43.29 10.41 -21.38
CA ASN A 406 41.96 10.54 -22.00
C ASN A 406 41.67 9.94 -23.39
N TYR A 407 42.53 9.08 -23.95
CA TYR A 407 42.20 8.34 -25.18
C TYR A 407 40.90 7.53 -25.07
N PHE A 408 40.66 6.90 -23.91
CA PHE A 408 39.42 6.15 -23.64
C PHE A 408 38.17 7.06 -23.57
N LEU A 409 38.31 8.27 -23.01
CA LEU A 409 37.24 9.26 -22.95
C LEU A 409 36.90 9.79 -24.35
N ASN A 410 37.92 10.07 -25.18
CA ASN A 410 37.72 10.51 -26.56
C ASN A 410 37.07 9.42 -27.42
N ILE A 411 37.45 8.15 -27.24
CA ILE A 411 36.78 7.01 -27.90
C ILE A 411 35.30 6.93 -27.47
N MET A 412 35.00 7.05 -26.18
CA MET A 412 33.61 7.01 -25.69
C MET A 412 32.78 8.19 -26.20
N ILE A 413 33.36 9.39 -26.32
CA ILE A 413 32.72 10.56 -26.93
C ILE A 413 32.45 10.32 -28.43
N VAL A 414 33.41 9.79 -29.18
CA VAL A 414 33.23 9.47 -30.61
C VAL A 414 32.16 8.40 -30.82
N ILE A 415 32.11 7.35 -29.98
CA ILE A 415 31.06 6.33 -30.01
C ILE A 415 29.69 6.93 -29.67
N ALA A 416 29.60 7.80 -28.66
CA ALA A 416 28.35 8.47 -28.29
C ALA A 416 27.83 9.38 -29.41
N VAL A 417 28.73 10.14 -30.07
CA VAL A 417 28.38 11.00 -31.22
C VAL A 417 27.94 10.15 -32.42
N LEU A 418 28.63 9.04 -32.71
CA LEU A 418 28.22 8.11 -33.78
C LEU A 418 26.85 7.49 -33.50
N ALA A 419 26.58 7.06 -32.27
CA ALA A 419 25.28 6.51 -31.87
C ALA A 419 24.15 7.55 -31.95
N LEU A 420 24.45 8.81 -31.66
CA LEU A 420 23.49 9.91 -31.80
C LEU A 420 23.21 10.23 -33.28
N LEU A 421 24.25 10.20 -34.12
CA LEU A 421 24.12 10.41 -35.57
C LEU A 421 23.36 9.27 -36.25
N THR A 422 23.60 8.00 -35.90
CA THR A 422 22.81 6.88 -36.44
C THR A 422 21.36 6.92 -35.95
N SER A 423 21.12 7.32 -34.70
CA SER A 423 19.77 7.56 -34.18
C SER A 423 19.02 8.69 -34.91
N LEU A 424 19.72 9.73 -35.38
CA LEU A 424 19.11 10.86 -36.08
C LEU A 424 18.97 10.65 -37.60
N LEU A 425 19.81 9.80 -38.20
CA LEU A 425 19.86 9.57 -39.65
C LEU A 425 19.16 8.29 -40.11
N GLY A 426 18.59 7.51 -39.20
CA GLY A 426 17.52 6.54 -39.46
C GLY A 426 17.76 5.53 -40.60
N ASN A 427 18.50 4.46 -40.30
CA ASN A 427 18.56 3.23 -41.11
C ASN A 427 18.76 2.02 -40.19
#